data_AF-A0AAD7QLM7-F1
#
_entry.id   AF-A0AAD7QLM7-F1
#
_cell.length_a   1.000
_cell.length_b   1.000
_cell.length_c   1.000
_cell.angle_alpha   90.00
_cell.angle_beta   90.00
_cell.angle_gamma   90.00
#
_symmetry.space_group_name_H-M   'P 1'
#
loop_
_entity.id
_entity.type
_entity.pdbx_description
1 polymer ?
#
loop_
_entity_poly.entity_id
_entity_poly.type
_entity_poly.pdbx_seq_one_letter_code
_entity_poly.pdbx_strand_id
1 'polypeptide(L)'
;MRLLSMLHGSSSHRRKGALIDSLFDIDHAQKTSKITSQQPTLGAPGHFLGSSINTAEIVITLQDNSALALGTYLGGSIALYLISITDKDGLLLTDAPRTEVFPRFLYESVEHGPNEGRQRQCHVHQMLEDKRGLLYAPDLGSDRVWILRRDKMNFEICDWLLCPRGTGSRHAVLTPDGLETIMYVIGELSHTVVAFDLSTPPAEAIQPIDDFAPNIIPPTVHPDHQFMIDSADICLHPTIPNVLYVSNRWERHIAQRDPHLKNVPEELPPGDDVAIILLSSDGRKVENMKHVRTNVDVIRGMRLNEDGKFVVVVVGQEGGGVEILMDQWGERRRVDARGRLE
;
A
#
# COMPACT_ATOMS: atom_id res chain seq x y z
N MET A 1 6.91 10.83 -26.32
CA MET A 1 8.01 9.85 -26.26
C MET A 1 8.13 9.44 -24.79
N ARG A 2 8.00 8.14 -24.49
CA ARG A 2 7.78 7.59 -23.14
C ARG A 2 8.90 7.99 -22.17
N LEU A 3 8.52 8.44 -20.97
CA LEU A 3 9.48 8.76 -19.93
C LEU A 3 9.96 7.48 -19.25
N LEU A 4 11.28 7.39 -19.16
CA LEU A 4 12.05 6.29 -18.62
C LEU A 4 12.25 6.44 -17.10
N SER A 5 11.77 5.49 -16.28
CA SER A 5 12.08 5.38 -14.85
C SER A 5 13.47 4.75 -14.60
N MET A 6 14.49 5.57 -14.33
CA MET A 6 15.77 5.06 -13.79
C MET A 6 15.78 5.14 -12.27
N LEU A 7 15.78 4.00 -11.56
CA LEU A 7 16.38 3.90 -10.21
C LEU A 7 16.95 2.48 -10.01
N HIS A 8 18.28 2.38 -9.86
CA HIS A 8 19.04 1.15 -9.60
C HIS A 8 19.15 0.89 -8.09
N GLY A 9 18.92 -0.35 -7.66
CA GLY A 9 19.44 -0.91 -6.40
C GLY A 9 20.54 -1.94 -6.73
N SER A 10 21.71 -1.82 -6.12
CA SER A 10 22.93 -2.54 -6.48
C SER A 10 22.88 -4.05 -6.15
N SER A 11 23.12 -4.90 -7.14
CA SER A 11 24.03 -6.03 -7.01
C SER A 11 24.79 -6.24 -8.33
N SER A 12 26.05 -6.65 -8.21
CA SER A 12 27.06 -6.61 -9.27
C SER A 12 26.74 -7.57 -10.42
N HIS A 13 26.46 -7.04 -11.62
CA HIS A 13 27.06 -7.43 -12.90
C HIS A 13 26.41 -6.60 -14.02
N ARG A 14 27.25 -5.95 -14.84
CA ARG A 14 26.84 -5.11 -15.98
C ARG A 14 25.87 -5.85 -16.90
N ARG A 15 24.67 -5.32 -17.10
CA ARG A 15 23.92 -5.37 -18.38
C ARG A 15 22.96 -4.18 -18.47
N LYS A 16 22.86 -3.64 -19.69
CA LYS A 16 22.20 -2.38 -20.07
C LYS A 16 20.70 -2.39 -19.73
N GLY A 17 20.19 -1.19 -19.45
CA GLY A 17 18.92 -0.96 -18.79
C GLY A 17 17.68 -1.41 -19.55
N ALA A 18 16.71 -1.89 -18.77
CA ALA A 18 15.32 -2.01 -19.11
C ALA A 18 14.53 -1.33 -18.01
N LEU A 19 13.51 -0.60 -18.43
CA LEU A 19 12.73 0.32 -17.62
C LEU A 19 11.48 -0.40 -17.15
N ILE A 20 11.16 -0.23 -15.89
CA ILE A 20 9.92 -0.75 -15.35
C ILE A 20 8.86 0.32 -15.63
N ASP A 21 8.28 0.23 -16.83
CA ASP A 21 7.01 0.88 -17.19
C ASP A 21 5.90 0.34 -16.24
N SER A 22 4.86 1.13 -16.01
CA SER A 22 3.63 0.77 -15.28
C SER A 22 3.16 -0.67 -15.59
N LEU A 23 2.53 -1.37 -14.63
CA LEU A 23 2.10 -2.75 -14.85
C LEU A 23 0.87 -2.89 -15.75
N PHE A 24 0.03 -1.86 -15.84
CA PHE A 24 -1.08 -1.81 -16.78
C PHE A 24 -1.42 -0.38 -17.21
N ASP A 25 -2.14 -0.29 -18.34
CA ASP A 25 -2.78 0.91 -18.87
C ASP A 25 -4.29 0.64 -18.97
N ILE A 26 -5.13 1.53 -18.43
CA ILE A 26 -6.60 1.43 -18.48
C ILE A 26 -7.13 2.62 -19.27
N ASP A 27 -7.64 2.35 -20.47
CA ASP A 27 -8.33 3.33 -21.30
C ASP A 27 -9.84 3.24 -21.02
N HIS A 28 -10.33 4.20 -20.24
CA HIS A 28 -11.75 4.32 -19.88
C HIS A 28 -12.65 4.64 -21.08
N ALA A 29 -12.14 5.37 -22.08
CA ALA A 29 -12.91 5.74 -23.27
C ALA A 29 -13.10 4.52 -24.19
N GLN A 30 -12.09 3.65 -24.28
CA GLN A 30 -12.13 2.45 -25.12
C GLN A 30 -12.58 1.19 -24.36
N LYS A 31 -12.73 1.26 -23.04
CA LYS A 31 -13.02 0.11 -22.16
C LYS A 31 -12.00 -1.01 -22.31
N THR A 32 -10.73 -0.66 -22.47
CA THR A 32 -9.64 -1.64 -22.64
C THR A 32 -8.63 -1.52 -21.53
N SER A 33 -8.20 -2.65 -20.98
CA SER A 33 -7.02 -2.73 -20.11
C SER A 33 -5.89 -3.47 -20.83
N LYS A 34 -4.67 -2.96 -20.71
CA LYS A 34 -3.47 -3.55 -21.29
C LYS A 34 -2.46 -3.81 -20.20
N ILE A 35 -2.11 -5.08 -19.98
CA ILE A 35 -0.99 -5.47 -19.11
C ILE A 35 0.32 -5.17 -19.85
N THR A 36 1.14 -4.28 -19.29
CA THR A 36 2.36 -3.76 -19.91
C THR A 36 3.62 -4.45 -19.37
N SER A 37 3.53 -5.20 -18.27
CA SER A 37 4.60 -6.05 -17.74
C SER A 37 4.06 -7.42 -17.32
N GLN A 38 4.71 -8.50 -17.76
CA GLN A 38 4.41 -9.90 -17.38
C GLN A 38 5.59 -10.58 -16.65
N GLN A 39 6.61 -9.82 -16.25
CA GLN A 39 7.78 -10.36 -15.58
C GLN A 39 7.59 -10.34 -14.06
N PRO A 40 7.94 -11.41 -13.33
CA PRO A 40 8.00 -11.40 -11.88
C PRO A 40 8.96 -10.29 -11.41
N THR A 41 8.50 -9.45 -10.49
CA THR A 41 9.34 -8.42 -9.90
C THR A 41 9.98 -8.96 -8.62
N LEU A 42 11.31 -9.02 -8.58
CA LEU A 42 12.05 -9.43 -7.39
C LEU A 42 11.89 -8.37 -6.29
N GLY A 43 11.01 -8.64 -5.33
CA GLY A 43 10.88 -7.86 -4.09
C GLY A 43 10.12 -6.53 -4.18
N ALA A 44 9.80 -6.03 -5.38
CA ALA A 44 8.97 -4.83 -5.56
C ALA A 44 8.14 -4.80 -6.87
N PRO A 45 6.86 -5.23 -6.84
CA PRO A 45 5.89 -4.91 -7.88
C PRO A 45 5.07 -3.63 -7.63
N GLY A 46 4.83 -2.90 -8.73
CA GLY A 46 3.58 -2.19 -9.02
C GLY A 46 3.22 -0.96 -8.23
N HIS A 47 3.88 0.16 -8.56
CA HIS A 47 3.46 1.48 -8.11
C HIS A 47 2.76 2.18 -9.29
N PHE A 48 1.48 2.46 -9.13
CA PHE A 48 0.75 3.36 -10.01
C PHE A 48 1.08 4.79 -9.58
N LEU A 49 1.37 5.67 -10.53
CA LEU A 49 1.25 7.11 -10.35
C LEU A 49 -0.15 7.46 -10.83
N GLY A 50 -1.07 7.73 -9.91
CA GLY A 50 -2.39 8.27 -10.23
C GLY A 50 -2.64 9.49 -9.36
N SER A 51 -3.10 10.59 -9.95
CA SER A 51 -3.41 11.85 -9.24
C SER A 51 -4.63 11.77 -8.30
N SER A 52 -5.02 10.58 -7.85
CA SER A 52 -6.23 10.37 -7.06
C SER A 52 -5.84 10.05 -5.61
N ILE A 53 -6.46 10.80 -4.69
CA ILE A 53 -6.04 11.11 -3.31
C ILE A 53 -5.93 9.88 -2.36
N ASN A 54 -6.20 8.66 -2.83
CA ASN A 54 -6.41 7.49 -1.97
C ASN A 54 -5.64 6.22 -2.39
N THR A 55 -4.54 6.34 -3.13
CA THR A 55 -3.75 5.19 -3.58
C THR A 55 -2.50 4.97 -2.74
N ALA A 56 -2.22 3.70 -2.46
CA ALA A 56 -0.95 3.33 -1.86
C ALA A 56 0.18 3.45 -2.86
N GLU A 57 0.97 4.52 -2.69
CA GLU A 57 2.09 4.86 -3.55
C GLU A 57 3.29 5.19 -2.68
N ILE A 58 4.45 4.64 -3.05
CA ILE A 58 5.71 5.02 -2.39
C ILE A 58 6.19 6.39 -2.87
N VAL A 59 5.65 6.85 -4.01
CA VAL A 59 5.86 8.17 -4.60
C VAL A 59 4.51 8.81 -4.84
N ILE A 60 4.30 10.04 -4.38
CA ILE A 60 3.12 10.84 -4.73
C ILE A 60 3.54 12.16 -5.38
N THR A 61 2.70 12.67 -6.28
CA THR A 61 2.75 14.08 -6.68
C THR A 61 1.97 14.89 -5.67
N LEU A 62 2.57 15.94 -5.12
CA LEU A 62 1.85 16.78 -4.16
C LEU A 62 0.69 17.51 -4.85
N GLN A 63 -0.36 17.81 -4.08
CA GLN A 63 -1.59 18.46 -4.55
C GLN A 63 -1.31 19.83 -5.20
N ASP A 64 -0.25 20.52 -4.76
CA ASP A 64 0.18 21.80 -5.32
C ASP A 64 1.02 21.67 -6.61
N ASN A 65 1.26 20.44 -7.09
CA ASN A 65 2.04 20.11 -8.28
C ASN A 65 3.49 20.61 -8.28
N SER A 66 4.04 20.97 -7.11
CA SER A 66 5.38 21.56 -7.01
C SER A 66 6.48 20.54 -6.71
N ALA A 67 6.14 19.37 -6.16
CA ALA A 67 7.10 18.33 -5.82
C ALA A 67 6.53 16.91 -5.94
N LEU A 68 7.43 15.94 -6.05
CA LEU A 68 7.19 14.52 -5.75
C LEU A 68 7.71 14.21 -4.35
N ALA A 69 6.93 13.51 -3.54
CA ALA A 69 7.37 12.93 -2.29
C ALA A 69 7.59 11.43 -2.45
N LEU A 70 8.77 10.93 -2.06
CA LEU A 70 9.20 9.53 -2.19
C LEU A 70 9.60 8.99 -0.81
N GLY A 71 8.96 7.92 -0.36
CA GLY A 71 9.49 7.06 0.70
C GLY A 71 10.48 6.05 0.14
N THR A 72 11.51 5.66 0.90
CA THR A 72 12.43 4.61 0.47
C THR A 72 12.39 3.43 1.45
N TYR A 73 12.02 2.25 0.96
CA TYR A 73 11.93 1.06 1.80
C TYR A 73 13.30 0.65 2.33
N LEU A 74 14.30 0.46 1.46
CA LEU A 74 15.64 0.02 1.89
C LEU A 74 16.48 1.16 2.48
N GLY A 75 16.25 2.39 2.04
CA GLY A 75 16.96 3.57 2.55
C GLY A 75 16.38 4.10 3.86
N GLY A 76 15.14 3.73 4.20
CA GLY A 76 14.47 4.20 5.40
C GLY A 76 14.31 5.72 5.45
N SER A 77 14.24 6.38 4.29
CA SER A 77 14.24 7.83 4.15
C SER A 77 13.00 8.34 3.44
N ILE A 78 12.77 9.65 3.52
CA ILE A 78 11.72 10.34 2.78
C ILE A 78 12.36 11.50 2.03
N ALA A 79 12.16 11.55 0.72
CA ALA A 79 12.77 12.54 -0.17
C ALA A 79 11.72 13.35 -0.93
N LEU A 80 11.98 14.65 -1.08
CA LEU A 80 11.23 15.57 -1.94
C LEU A 80 12.03 15.94 -3.18
N TYR A 81 11.42 15.77 -4.34
CA TYR A 81 11.97 16.19 -5.62
C TYR A 81 11.12 17.31 -6.19
N LEU A 82 11.71 18.47 -6.46
CA LEU A 82 10.99 19.55 -7.12
C LEU A 82 10.68 19.19 -8.56
N ILE A 83 9.44 19.47 -8.96
CA ILE A 83 8.96 19.23 -10.32
C ILE A 83 8.40 20.49 -10.95
N SER A 84 8.37 20.50 -12.28
CA SER A 84 7.51 21.37 -13.07
C SER A 84 6.62 20.50 -13.95
N ILE A 85 5.36 20.88 -14.08
CA ILE A 85 4.41 20.21 -14.99
C ILE A 85 4.04 21.20 -16.07
N THR A 86 4.25 20.85 -17.33
CA THR A 86 3.85 21.65 -18.49
C THR A 86 2.93 20.86 -19.41
N ASP A 87 2.01 21.53 -20.10
CA ASP A 87 1.09 20.89 -21.05
C ASP A 87 1.82 20.18 -22.21
N LYS A 88 3.06 20.61 -22.49
CA LYS A 88 3.85 20.16 -23.64
C LYS A 88 4.79 19.01 -23.30
N ASP A 89 5.42 19.07 -22.13
CA ASP A 89 6.51 18.17 -21.74
C ASP A 89 6.13 17.25 -20.57
N GLY A 90 4.96 17.47 -19.95
CA GLY A 90 4.49 16.71 -18.79
C GLY A 90 5.28 17.03 -17.53
N LEU A 91 5.41 16.05 -16.63
CA LEU A 91 6.17 16.17 -15.39
C LEU A 91 7.67 16.12 -15.67
N LEU A 92 8.39 17.13 -15.22
CA LEU A 92 9.84 17.25 -15.30
C LEU A 92 10.42 17.46 -13.91
N LEU A 93 11.50 16.74 -13.58
CA LEU A 93 12.33 17.07 -12.43
C LEU A 93 13.08 18.37 -12.70
N THR A 94 13.08 19.27 -11.73
CA THR A 94 13.90 20.48 -11.80
C THR A 94 15.35 20.16 -11.45
N ASP A 95 16.30 20.97 -11.91
CA ASP A 95 17.74 20.84 -11.59
C ASP A 95 18.08 21.35 -10.16
N ALA A 96 17.10 21.30 -9.26
CA ALA A 96 17.26 21.68 -7.87
C ALA A 96 17.67 20.47 -7.01
N PRO A 97 18.45 20.67 -5.94
CA PRO A 97 18.79 19.59 -5.02
C PRO A 97 17.52 19.04 -4.37
N ARG A 98 17.45 17.70 -4.23
CA ARG A 98 16.39 17.04 -3.46
C ARG A 98 16.58 17.33 -1.96
N THR A 99 15.48 17.44 -1.24
CA THR A 99 15.52 17.43 0.24
C THR A 99 15.24 16.01 0.71
N GLU A 100 15.99 15.51 1.67
CA GLU A 100 15.83 14.15 2.20
C GLU A 100 15.91 14.17 3.72
N VAL A 101 14.97 13.50 4.38
CA VAL A 101 14.90 13.35 5.83
C VAL A 101 14.96 11.89 6.21
N PHE A 102 15.58 11.63 7.36
CA PHE A 102 15.76 10.30 7.91
C PHE A 102 14.98 10.21 9.22
N PRO A 103 13.84 9.50 9.25
CA PRO A 103 13.11 9.27 10.47
C PRO A 103 13.96 8.52 11.50
N ARG A 104 13.76 8.85 12.77
CA ARG A 104 14.46 8.18 13.87
C ARG A 104 13.92 6.77 14.04
N PHE A 105 14.81 5.79 13.96
CA PHE A 105 14.45 4.40 14.21
C PHE A 105 14.06 4.18 15.68
N LEU A 106 12.82 3.73 15.92
CA LEU A 106 12.27 3.56 17.27
C LEU A 106 13.07 2.57 18.12
N TYR A 107 13.59 1.52 17.48
CA TYR A 107 14.22 0.39 18.17
C TYR A 107 15.75 0.46 18.20
N GLU A 108 16.33 1.62 17.92
CA GLU A 108 17.78 1.83 17.85
C GLU A 108 18.50 1.36 19.14
N SER A 109 17.91 1.60 20.31
CA SER A 109 18.51 1.19 21.60
C SER A 109 18.50 -0.31 21.87
N VAL A 110 17.71 -1.08 21.13
CA VAL A 110 17.55 -2.54 21.29
C VAL A 110 17.85 -3.30 20.00
N GLU A 111 18.54 -2.65 19.06
CA GLU A 111 18.98 -3.17 17.74
C GLU A 111 17.86 -3.47 16.74
N HIS A 112 16.72 -4.02 17.17
CA HIS A 112 15.61 -4.38 16.27
C HIS A 112 14.23 -4.29 16.94
N GLY A 113 13.19 -4.15 16.11
CA GLY A 113 11.79 -4.28 16.50
C GLY A 113 11.38 -5.75 16.71
N PRO A 114 10.13 -6.03 17.10
CA PRO A 114 9.67 -7.39 17.40
C PRO A 114 9.96 -8.44 16.32
N ASN A 115 9.97 -8.05 15.04
CA ASN A 115 10.37 -8.93 13.94
C ASN A 115 11.83 -8.64 13.51
N GLU A 116 12.78 -9.40 14.05
CA GLU A 116 14.22 -9.25 13.77
C GLU A 116 14.58 -9.33 12.28
N GLY A 117 13.85 -10.12 11.49
CA GLY A 117 14.11 -10.26 10.05
C GLY A 117 13.63 -9.06 9.22
N ARG A 118 12.72 -8.25 9.75
CA ARG A 118 11.98 -7.23 9.00
C ARG A 118 12.07 -5.82 9.59
N GLN A 119 12.53 -5.67 10.85
CA GLN A 119 12.50 -4.43 11.60
C GLN A 119 13.85 -4.12 12.25
N ARG A 120 14.92 -3.99 11.45
CA ARG A 120 16.26 -3.58 11.94
C ARG A 120 16.60 -2.12 11.68
N GLN A 121 15.77 -1.44 10.90
CA GLN A 121 15.90 -0.04 10.54
C GLN A 121 14.54 0.47 10.06
N CYS A 122 14.42 1.77 9.79
CA CYS A 122 13.25 2.35 9.16
C CYS A 122 13.04 1.77 7.74
N HIS A 123 11.79 1.53 7.39
CA HIS A 123 11.33 0.99 6.12
C HIS A 123 10.06 1.72 5.67
N VAL A 124 10.22 2.94 5.15
CA VAL A 124 9.09 3.74 4.67
C VAL A 124 8.46 3.06 3.46
N HIS A 125 7.16 2.82 3.54
CA HIS A 125 6.45 1.94 2.62
C HIS A 125 5.40 2.66 1.75
N GLN A 126 4.96 3.84 2.17
CA GLN A 126 4.02 4.69 1.42
C GLN A 126 4.25 6.17 1.75
N MET A 127 3.82 7.06 0.85
CA MET A 127 3.56 8.46 1.11
C MET A 127 2.09 8.79 0.88
N LEU A 128 1.50 9.61 1.75
CA LEU A 128 0.17 10.20 1.59
C LEU A 128 0.23 11.69 1.86
N GLU A 129 -0.70 12.44 1.28
CA GLU A 129 -0.92 13.85 1.58
C GLU A 129 -2.40 14.06 1.92
N ASP A 130 -2.68 14.69 3.06
CA ASP A 130 -4.05 15.09 3.40
C ASP A 130 -4.43 16.42 2.72
N LYS A 131 -5.70 16.79 2.78
CA LYS A 131 -6.22 18.07 2.25
C LYS A 131 -5.65 19.33 2.93
N ARG A 132 -4.99 19.17 4.08
CA ARG A 132 -4.33 20.27 4.80
C ARG A 132 -2.87 20.45 4.33
N GLY A 133 -2.36 19.54 3.48
CA GLY A 133 -0.97 19.52 3.01
C GLY A 133 0.01 18.87 3.99
N LEU A 134 -0.49 18.12 4.99
CA LEU A 134 0.35 17.28 5.83
C LEU A 134 0.67 15.98 5.11
N LEU A 135 1.91 15.55 5.24
CA LEU A 135 2.41 14.32 4.63
C LEU A 135 2.48 13.22 5.67
N TYR A 136 2.10 12.01 5.27
CA TYR A 136 2.11 10.83 6.12
C TYR A 136 2.96 9.73 5.49
N ALA A 137 3.81 9.09 6.29
CA ALA A 137 4.71 8.06 5.81
C ALA A 137 4.67 6.81 6.72
N PRO A 138 3.84 5.80 6.39
CA PRO A 138 3.88 4.51 7.07
C PRO A 138 5.26 3.88 6.98
N ASP A 139 5.78 3.44 8.12
CA ASP A 139 7.11 2.86 8.27
C ASP A 139 7.00 1.49 8.94
N LEU A 140 7.28 0.46 8.15
CA LEU A 140 7.21 -0.93 8.57
C LEU A 140 8.23 -1.23 9.66
N GLY A 141 9.40 -0.62 9.58
CA GLY A 141 10.52 -0.88 10.47
C GLY A 141 10.28 -0.35 11.87
N SER A 142 9.66 0.83 11.99
CA SER A 142 9.54 1.56 13.26
C SER A 142 8.16 1.50 13.91
N ASP A 143 7.20 0.76 13.35
CA ASP A 143 5.80 0.67 13.83
C ASP A 143 5.15 2.05 13.99
N ARG A 144 5.38 2.92 13.01
CA ARG A 144 4.90 4.32 13.03
C ARG A 144 4.34 4.73 11.68
N VAL A 145 3.51 5.76 11.71
CA VAL A 145 3.26 6.61 10.55
C VAL A 145 3.84 7.98 10.86
N TRP A 146 4.89 8.36 10.15
CA TRP A 146 5.52 9.66 10.34
C TRP A 146 4.65 10.78 9.78
N ILE A 147 4.53 11.88 10.50
CA ILE A 147 3.84 13.09 10.05
C ILE A 147 4.89 14.13 9.70
N LEU A 148 4.80 14.65 8.48
CA LEU A 148 5.75 15.61 7.94
C LEU A 148 5.04 16.88 7.54
N ARG A 149 5.68 18.01 7.83
CA ARG A 149 5.26 19.31 7.34
C ARG A 149 6.22 19.77 6.26
N ARG A 150 5.66 20.49 5.30
CA ARG A 150 6.42 21.19 4.28
C ARG A 150 6.13 22.68 4.34
N ASP A 151 7.19 23.48 4.33
CA ASP A 151 7.15 24.89 3.99
C ASP A 151 8.18 25.14 2.87
N LYS A 152 7.70 25.20 1.62
CA LYS A 152 8.53 25.25 0.41
C LYS A 152 9.52 24.08 0.32
N MET A 153 10.80 24.29 0.61
CA MET A 153 11.82 23.22 0.62
C MET A 153 12.21 22.79 2.03
N ASN A 154 11.71 23.50 3.05
CA ASN A 154 11.82 23.05 4.43
C ASN A 154 10.86 21.87 4.58
N PHE A 155 11.43 20.72 4.83
CA PHE A 155 10.72 19.46 4.97
C PHE A 155 11.21 18.82 6.25
N GLU A 156 10.31 18.60 7.18
CA GLU A 156 10.65 18.11 8.52
C GLU A 156 9.59 17.13 9.01
N ILE A 157 10.04 16.20 9.84
CA ILE A 157 9.16 15.33 10.62
C ILE A 157 8.70 16.13 11.82
N CYS A 158 7.40 16.36 11.94
CA CYS A 158 6.83 17.14 13.03
C CYS A 158 6.18 16.27 14.11
N ASP A 159 5.69 15.07 13.77
CA ASP A 159 5.03 14.17 14.72
C ASP A 159 4.97 12.73 14.16
N TRP A 160 4.29 11.81 14.86
CA TRP A 160 4.01 10.45 14.40
C TRP A 160 2.72 9.87 15.00
N LEU A 161 2.08 8.98 14.24
CA LEU A 161 1.05 8.05 14.74
C LEU A 161 1.76 6.79 15.25
N LEU A 162 1.52 6.41 16.50
CA LEU A 162 2.15 5.24 17.10
C LEU A 162 1.31 3.99 16.85
N CYS A 163 1.82 3.03 16.10
CA CYS A 163 1.15 1.74 15.93
C CYS A 163 1.58 0.77 17.06
N PRO A 164 0.78 -0.28 17.35
CA PRO A 164 1.20 -1.35 18.24
C PRO A 164 2.54 -1.97 17.81
N ARG A 165 3.35 -2.40 18.78
CA ARG A 165 4.66 -3.01 18.48
C ARG A 165 4.48 -4.27 17.62
N GLY A 166 5.26 -4.36 16.54
CA GLY A 166 5.23 -5.49 15.60
C GLY A 166 4.15 -5.38 14.52
N THR A 167 3.47 -4.22 14.41
CA THR A 167 2.49 -3.96 13.35
C THR A 167 3.10 -4.08 11.97
N GLY A 168 4.27 -3.49 11.77
CA GLY A 168 4.88 -3.38 10.44
C GLY A 168 4.03 -2.52 9.51
N SER A 169 3.77 -1.27 9.89
CA SER A 169 2.91 -0.33 9.17
C SER A 169 3.27 -0.25 7.68
N ARG A 170 2.35 -0.67 6.81
CA ARG A 170 2.62 -0.84 5.39
C ARG A 170 1.93 0.23 4.56
N HIS A 171 0.62 0.10 4.39
CA HIS A 171 -0.18 1.06 3.64
C HIS A 171 -1.25 1.68 4.55
N ALA A 172 -1.74 2.84 4.15
CA ALA A 172 -2.78 3.58 4.83
C ALA A 172 -3.73 4.23 3.82
N VAL A 173 -4.90 4.62 4.30
CA VAL A 173 -5.92 5.39 3.58
C VAL A 173 -6.57 6.41 4.51
N LEU A 174 -6.96 7.56 3.95
CA LEU A 174 -7.65 8.65 4.64
C LEU A 174 -9.15 8.63 4.29
N THR A 175 -10.02 8.96 5.24
CA THR A 175 -11.48 8.99 4.98
C THR A 175 -11.87 10.06 3.96
N PRO A 176 -12.81 9.77 3.04
CA PRO A 176 -13.23 10.76 2.04
C PRO A 176 -14.21 11.81 2.58
N ASP A 177 -14.39 11.94 3.90
CA ASP A 177 -15.40 12.75 4.60
C ASP A 177 -15.19 14.27 4.51
N GLY A 178 -14.46 14.73 3.49
CA GLY A 178 -14.10 16.13 3.28
C GLY A 178 -12.98 16.61 4.21
N LEU A 179 -13.00 16.18 5.48
CA LEU A 179 -12.05 16.58 6.51
C LEU A 179 -10.94 15.55 6.80
N GLU A 180 -11.03 14.35 6.24
CA GLU A 180 -10.03 13.28 6.40
C GLU A 180 -9.75 12.98 7.89
N THR A 181 -10.85 12.85 8.65
CA THR A 181 -10.80 12.76 10.11
C THR A 181 -10.30 11.43 10.63
N ILE A 182 -10.26 10.37 9.81
CA ILE A 182 -9.75 9.07 10.22
C ILE A 182 -8.73 8.56 9.19
N MET A 183 -7.63 8.00 9.70
CA MET A 183 -6.70 7.21 8.91
C MET A 183 -6.79 5.74 9.31
N TYR A 184 -6.87 4.85 8.33
CA TYR A 184 -6.73 3.41 8.53
C TYR A 184 -5.38 2.94 8.01
N VAL A 185 -4.65 2.17 8.81
CA VAL A 185 -3.31 1.68 8.48
C VAL A 185 -3.30 0.16 8.59
N ILE A 186 -2.85 -0.53 7.53
CA ILE A 186 -2.64 -1.98 7.57
C ILE A 186 -1.21 -2.30 8.00
N GLY A 187 -1.06 -3.16 9.01
CA GLY A 187 0.20 -3.79 9.36
C GLY A 187 0.51 -5.00 8.48
N GLU A 188 1.66 -5.00 7.79
CA GLU A 188 2.13 -6.15 7.01
C GLU A 188 2.35 -7.38 7.89
N LEU A 189 2.93 -7.15 9.07
CA LEU A 189 3.45 -8.19 9.96
C LEU A 189 2.45 -8.63 11.03
N SER A 190 1.57 -7.73 11.50
CA SER A 190 0.53 -8.09 12.46
C SER A 190 -0.76 -8.55 11.82
N HIS A 191 -0.96 -8.26 10.52
CA HIS A 191 -2.21 -8.49 9.78
C HIS A 191 -3.42 -7.74 10.35
N THR A 192 -3.18 -6.70 11.14
CA THR A 192 -4.24 -5.90 11.76
C THR A 192 -4.36 -4.54 11.09
N VAL A 193 -5.60 -4.09 10.87
CA VAL A 193 -5.86 -2.69 10.55
C VAL A 193 -5.98 -1.91 11.85
N VAL A 194 -5.26 -0.79 11.96
CA VAL A 194 -5.41 0.17 13.06
C VAL A 194 -6.01 1.47 12.53
N ALA A 195 -6.83 2.14 13.34
CA ALA A 195 -7.43 3.43 12.98
C ALA A 195 -6.90 4.54 13.87
N PHE A 196 -6.72 5.74 13.31
CA PHE A 196 -6.31 6.94 14.04
C PHE A 196 -7.29 8.06 13.79
N ASP A 197 -7.61 8.81 14.86
CA ASP A 197 -8.41 10.02 14.78
C ASP A 197 -7.49 11.23 14.50
N LEU A 198 -7.72 11.88 13.37
CA LEU A 198 -6.97 13.04 12.87
C LEU A 198 -7.76 14.36 12.98
N SER A 199 -8.93 14.33 13.65
CA SER A 199 -9.79 15.51 13.82
C SER A 199 -9.15 16.61 14.65
N THR A 200 -8.24 16.25 15.57
CA THR A 200 -7.45 17.19 16.35
C THR A 200 -6.07 17.40 15.74
N PRO A 201 -5.49 18.60 15.85
CA PRO A 201 -4.11 18.84 15.43
C PRO A 201 -3.14 17.85 16.08
N PRO A 202 -2.01 17.53 15.40
CA PRO A 202 -1.02 16.61 15.95
C PRO A 202 -0.58 17.03 17.36
N ALA A 203 -0.68 16.07 18.27
CA ALA A 203 -0.07 16.09 19.59
C ALA A 203 0.88 14.89 19.63
N GLU A 204 2.01 15.02 20.35
CA GLU A 204 3.07 14.01 20.34
C GLU A 204 2.51 12.59 20.52
N ALA A 205 2.76 11.73 19.53
CA ALA A 205 2.43 10.30 19.54
C ALA A 205 0.92 9.98 19.66
N ILE A 206 0.15 10.33 18.63
CA ILE A 206 -1.28 9.95 18.52
C ILE A 206 -1.41 8.43 18.61
N GLN A 207 -2.25 7.97 19.54
CA GLN A 207 -2.57 6.56 19.75
C GLN A 207 -3.71 6.11 18.82
N PRO A 208 -3.79 4.81 18.48
CA PRO A 208 -4.90 4.29 17.70
C PRO A 208 -6.21 4.39 18.50
N ILE A 209 -7.33 4.36 17.78
CA ILE A 209 -8.66 4.27 18.37
C ILE A 209 -8.77 2.95 19.15
N ASP A 210 -9.16 3.04 20.42
CA ASP A 210 -9.35 1.89 21.29
C ASP A 210 -10.25 0.84 20.65
N ASP A 211 -9.91 -0.44 20.84
CA ASP A 211 -10.62 -1.61 20.32
C ASP A 211 -10.73 -1.71 18.77
N PHE A 212 -10.06 -0.84 18.00
CA PHE A 212 -9.98 -0.95 16.54
C PHE A 212 -8.74 -1.73 16.10
N ALA A 213 -8.86 -3.06 16.06
CA ALA A 213 -7.78 -3.93 15.60
C ALA A 213 -8.27 -5.20 14.88
N PRO A 214 -9.11 -5.09 13.82
CA PRO A 214 -9.50 -6.26 13.03
C PRO A 214 -8.26 -6.97 12.43
N ASN A 215 -8.13 -8.27 12.69
CA ASN A 215 -7.17 -9.13 11.99
C ASN A 215 -7.81 -9.61 10.68
N ILE A 216 -7.08 -9.44 9.58
CA ILE A 216 -7.59 -9.68 8.23
C ILE A 216 -7.18 -11.04 7.64
N ILE A 217 -6.53 -11.91 8.40
CA ILE A 217 -6.22 -13.27 7.95
C ILE A 217 -7.52 -14.08 7.83
N PRO A 218 -7.74 -14.83 6.74
CA PRO A 218 -8.91 -15.68 6.61
C PRO A 218 -9.00 -16.69 7.75
N PRO A 219 -10.20 -16.94 8.30
CA PRO A 219 -10.40 -17.94 9.35
C PRO A 219 -10.12 -19.37 8.87
N THR A 220 -9.99 -19.58 7.55
CA THR A 220 -9.62 -20.88 6.97
C THR A 220 -8.13 -21.18 7.07
N VAL A 221 -7.29 -20.17 7.32
CA VAL A 221 -5.84 -20.36 7.52
C VAL A 221 -5.60 -20.83 8.94
N HIS A 222 -4.85 -21.92 9.09
CA HIS A 222 -4.53 -22.47 10.40
C HIS A 222 -3.74 -21.45 11.24
N PRO A 223 -4.03 -21.30 12.56
CA PRO A 223 -3.33 -20.34 13.43
C PRO A 223 -1.80 -20.43 13.36
N ASP A 224 -1.26 -21.66 13.34
CA ASP A 224 0.19 -21.90 13.24
C ASP A 224 0.79 -21.55 11.88
N HIS A 225 0.01 -21.12 10.89
CA HIS A 225 0.52 -20.72 9.58
C HIS A 225 0.38 -19.23 9.31
N GLN A 226 -0.33 -18.49 10.18
CA GLN A 226 -0.66 -17.08 9.93
C GLN A 226 0.60 -16.22 9.78
N PHE A 227 1.66 -16.52 10.53
CA PHE A 227 2.94 -15.80 10.44
C PHE A 227 3.67 -15.96 9.08
N MET A 228 3.19 -16.83 8.21
CA MET A 228 3.71 -17.03 6.85
C MET A 228 3.00 -16.18 5.79
N ILE A 229 1.86 -15.58 6.15
CA ILE A 229 1.10 -14.67 5.31
C ILE A 229 1.66 -13.26 5.50
N ASP A 230 1.59 -12.41 4.48
CA ASP A 230 1.92 -10.99 4.60
C ASP A 230 0.75 -10.14 4.10
N SER A 231 0.23 -9.23 4.92
CA SER A 231 -0.82 -8.31 4.48
C SER A 231 -0.24 -7.23 3.56
N ALA A 232 -1.03 -6.71 2.61
CA ALA A 232 -0.52 -5.83 1.57
C ALA A 232 -1.28 -4.51 1.45
N ASP A 233 -2.26 -4.42 0.56
CA ASP A 233 -2.86 -3.15 0.20
C ASP A 233 -4.12 -2.89 1.02
N ILE A 234 -4.44 -1.62 1.21
CA ILE A 234 -5.69 -1.17 1.85
C ILE A 234 -6.32 -0.10 0.98
N CYS A 235 -7.63 -0.20 0.74
CA CYS A 235 -8.37 0.76 -0.05
C CYS A 235 -9.74 1.04 0.58
N LEU A 236 -10.17 2.30 0.54
CA LEU A 236 -11.55 2.69 0.86
C LEU A 236 -12.43 2.62 -0.38
N HIS A 237 -13.70 2.28 -0.18
CA HIS A 237 -14.68 2.38 -1.25
C HIS A 237 -14.96 3.86 -1.58
N PRO A 238 -14.85 4.28 -2.85
CA PRO A 238 -14.90 5.70 -3.21
C PRO A 238 -16.27 6.35 -2.99
N THR A 239 -17.36 5.57 -3.06
CA THR A 239 -18.74 6.09 -2.93
C THR A 239 -19.50 5.56 -1.71
N ILE A 240 -18.92 4.61 -0.97
CA ILE A 240 -19.55 3.96 0.20
C ILE A 240 -18.57 4.12 1.36
N PRO A 241 -18.69 5.17 2.18
CA PRO A 241 -17.60 5.63 3.05
C PRO A 241 -17.23 4.65 4.16
N ASN A 242 -18.06 3.63 4.42
CA ASN A 242 -17.89 2.67 5.50
C ASN A 242 -17.42 1.28 5.03
N VAL A 243 -16.82 1.16 3.84
CA VAL A 243 -16.29 -0.12 3.34
C VAL A 243 -14.79 -0.01 3.04
N LEU A 244 -14.02 -0.90 3.66
CA LEU A 244 -12.59 -1.08 3.45
C LEU A 244 -12.31 -2.42 2.74
N TYR A 245 -11.31 -2.43 1.88
CA TYR A 245 -10.76 -3.62 1.24
C TYR A 245 -9.30 -3.75 1.66
N VAL A 246 -8.91 -4.93 2.12
CA VAL A 246 -7.53 -5.21 2.55
C VAL A 246 -7.06 -6.53 1.96
N SER A 247 -5.87 -6.58 1.34
CA SER A 247 -5.37 -7.81 0.70
C SER A 247 -4.37 -8.58 1.56
N ASN A 248 -4.39 -9.90 1.43
CA ASN A 248 -3.35 -10.80 1.95
C ASN A 248 -2.49 -11.36 0.82
N ARG A 249 -1.35 -11.94 1.20
CA ARG A 249 -0.39 -12.56 0.30
C ARG A 249 0.17 -13.86 0.86
N TRP A 250 0.59 -14.73 -0.05
CA TRP A 250 1.45 -15.90 0.22
C TRP A 250 0.75 -17.10 0.85
N GLU A 251 -0.58 -17.16 0.89
CA GLU A 251 -1.27 -18.32 1.46
C GLU A 251 -0.95 -19.60 0.68
N ARG A 252 -0.83 -19.48 -0.65
CA ARG A 252 -0.43 -20.59 -1.53
C ARG A 252 1.02 -21.03 -1.36
N HIS A 253 1.83 -20.23 -0.69
CA HIS A 253 3.28 -20.39 -0.59
C HIS A 253 3.75 -20.81 0.81
N ILE A 254 2.83 -21.10 1.73
CA ILE A 254 3.13 -21.44 3.13
C ILE A 254 4.14 -22.61 3.20
N ALA A 255 3.88 -23.70 2.49
CA ALA A 255 4.76 -24.88 2.49
C ALA A 255 6.13 -24.62 1.85
N GLN A 256 6.22 -23.76 0.83
CA GLN A 256 7.49 -23.41 0.20
C GLN A 256 8.32 -22.50 1.10
N ARG A 257 7.67 -21.57 1.81
CA ARG A 257 8.33 -20.60 2.68
C ARG A 257 8.81 -21.23 3.99
N ASP A 258 8.09 -22.22 4.51
CA ASP A 258 8.58 -23.07 5.61
C ASP A 258 8.23 -24.55 5.35
N PRO A 259 9.18 -25.31 4.77
CA PRO A 259 9.00 -26.74 4.48
C PRO A 259 8.87 -27.63 5.73
N HIS A 260 9.15 -27.12 6.92
CA HIS A 260 9.06 -27.87 8.18
C HIS A 260 7.70 -27.71 8.87
N LEU A 261 6.85 -26.79 8.39
CA LEU A 261 5.49 -26.63 8.89
C LEU A 261 4.67 -27.90 8.67
N LYS A 262 3.98 -28.31 9.74
CA LYS A 262 3.02 -29.42 9.70
C LYS A 262 1.62 -28.89 9.45
N ASN A 263 0.73 -29.80 9.05
CA ASN A 263 -0.71 -29.53 8.85
C ASN A 263 -1.02 -28.52 7.73
N VAL A 264 -0.06 -28.19 6.86
CA VAL A 264 -0.34 -27.36 5.68
C VAL A 264 -1.28 -28.16 4.77
N PRO A 265 -2.45 -27.61 4.39
CA PRO A 265 -3.39 -28.31 3.52
C PRO A 265 -2.74 -28.72 2.19
N GLU A 266 -3.04 -29.94 1.72
CA GLU A 266 -2.59 -30.40 0.39
C GLU A 266 -3.28 -29.63 -0.74
N GLU A 267 -4.56 -29.29 -0.54
CA GLU A 267 -5.34 -28.45 -1.45
C GLU A 267 -5.41 -27.03 -0.91
N LEU A 268 -4.72 -26.11 -1.60
CA LEU A 268 -4.74 -24.68 -1.30
C LEU A 268 -5.71 -23.95 -2.24
N PRO A 269 -6.28 -22.80 -1.81
CA PRO A 269 -7.15 -22.00 -2.66
C PRO A 269 -6.46 -21.55 -3.96
N PRO A 270 -7.22 -21.25 -5.01
CA PRO A 270 -6.67 -20.86 -6.32
C PRO A 270 -5.91 -19.52 -6.28
N GLY A 271 -6.14 -18.68 -5.28
CA GLY A 271 -5.46 -17.40 -5.07
C GLY A 271 -5.64 -16.90 -3.64
N ASP A 272 -5.01 -15.77 -3.34
CA ASP A 272 -5.13 -15.10 -2.06
C ASP A 272 -6.49 -14.42 -1.91
N ASP A 273 -6.81 -13.99 -0.69
CA ASP A 273 -8.06 -13.31 -0.39
C ASP A 273 -7.93 -11.79 -0.27
N VAL A 274 -9.10 -11.16 -0.39
CA VAL A 274 -9.33 -9.77 0.04
C VAL A 274 -10.35 -9.79 1.17
N ALA A 275 -9.97 -9.22 2.31
CA ALA A 275 -10.87 -8.93 3.42
C ALA A 275 -11.66 -7.65 3.11
N ILE A 276 -12.98 -7.76 3.15
CA ILE A 276 -13.93 -6.64 3.02
C ILE A 276 -14.45 -6.35 4.43
N ILE A 277 -14.15 -5.16 4.94
CA ILE A 277 -14.51 -4.73 6.29
C ILE A 277 -15.62 -3.68 6.17
N LEU A 278 -16.76 -3.97 6.80
CA LEU A 278 -17.84 -3.01 7.00
C LEU A 278 -17.61 -2.28 8.32
N LEU A 279 -17.54 -0.97 8.23
CA LEU A 279 -17.36 -0.08 9.36
C LEU A 279 -18.70 0.47 9.84
N SER A 280 -18.73 0.89 11.11
CA SER A 280 -19.82 1.70 11.65
C SER A 280 -19.98 3.00 10.89
N SER A 281 -21.15 3.64 11.01
CA SER A 281 -21.44 4.89 10.31
C SER A 281 -20.47 6.04 10.64
N ASP A 282 -19.83 6.00 11.81
CA ASP A 282 -18.81 6.96 12.24
C ASP A 282 -17.37 6.51 11.86
N GLY A 283 -17.20 5.33 11.25
CA GLY A 283 -15.92 4.77 10.85
C GLY A 283 -15.04 4.26 12.00
N ARG A 284 -15.52 4.30 13.25
CA ARG A 284 -14.70 4.04 14.45
C ARG A 284 -14.79 2.62 14.98
N LYS A 285 -15.61 1.76 14.37
CA LYS A 285 -15.77 0.35 14.76
C LYS A 285 -15.94 -0.52 13.53
N VAL A 286 -15.60 -1.78 13.69
CA VAL A 286 -15.88 -2.82 12.69
C VAL A 286 -17.23 -3.44 13.02
N GLU A 287 -18.17 -3.37 12.06
CA GLU A 287 -19.48 -4.01 12.17
C GLU A 287 -19.46 -5.43 11.63
N ASN A 288 -18.74 -5.65 10.52
CA ASN A 288 -18.67 -6.95 9.89
C ASN A 288 -17.38 -7.09 9.08
N MET A 289 -16.95 -8.32 8.84
CA MET A 289 -15.86 -8.65 7.94
C MET A 289 -16.20 -9.90 7.13
N LYS A 290 -15.91 -9.85 5.83
CA LYS A 290 -16.06 -10.97 4.91
C LYS A 290 -14.76 -11.15 4.13
N HIS A 291 -14.39 -12.39 3.86
CA HIS A 291 -13.27 -12.71 2.97
C HIS A 291 -13.77 -13.13 1.60
N VAL A 292 -13.16 -12.59 0.55
CA VAL A 292 -13.45 -12.95 -0.84
C VAL A 292 -12.20 -13.57 -1.45
N ARG A 293 -12.32 -14.83 -1.86
CA ARG A 293 -11.24 -15.56 -2.55
C ARG A 293 -11.10 -15.07 -3.98
N THR A 294 -9.86 -14.79 -4.38
CA THR A 294 -9.48 -14.47 -5.75
C THR A 294 -8.78 -15.67 -6.40
N ASN A 295 -8.48 -15.56 -7.68
CA ASN A 295 -7.58 -16.46 -8.41
C ASN A 295 -6.19 -15.84 -8.62
N VAL A 296 -5.86 -14.79 -7.86
CA VAL A 296 -4.63 -14.02 -7.99
C VAL A 296 -3.66 -14.42 -6.89
N ASP A 297 -2.42 -14.68 -7.26
CA ASP A 297 -1.38 -15.16 -6.37
C ASP A 297 -0.46 -14.01 -5.94
N VAL A 298 -0.32 -13.82 -4.63
CA VAL A 298 0.44 -12.74 -3.98
C VAL A 298 -0.11 -11.37 -4.35
N ILE A 299 -1.35 -11.07 -3.90
CA ILE A 299 -2.03 -9.77 -4.14
C ILE A 299 -1.29 -8.63 -3.44
N ARG A 300 -0.45 -7.91 -4.17
CA ARG A 300 0.36 -6.83 -3.59
C ARG A 300 -0.26 -5.44 -3.71
N GLY A 301 -1.15 -5.26 -4.67
CA GLY A 301 -1.79 -3.99 -4.98
C GLY A 301 -3.23 -4.17 -5.40
N MET A 302 -4.06 -3.20 -5.02
CA MET A 302 -5.48 -3.11 -5.31
C MET A 302 -5.84 -1.70 -5.80
N ARG A 303 -6.79 -1.59 -6.73
CA ARG A 303 -7.35 -0.30 -7.15
C ARG A 303 -8.85 -0.38 -7.33
N LEU A 304 -9.55 0.69 -6.94
CA LEU A 304 -10.99 0.84 -7.16
C LEU A 304 -11.21 1.91 -8.23
N ASN A 305 -12.24 1.71 -9.06
CA ASN A 305 -12.66 2.72 -10.01
C ASN A 305 -13.44 3.85 -9.30
N GLU A 306 -13.29 5.09 -9.76
CA GLU A 306 -13.88 6.29 -9.13
C GLU A 306 -15.41 6.19 -8.96
N ASP A 307 -16.10 5.56 -9.92
CA ASP A 307 -17.56 5.39 -9.89
C ASP A 307 -18.05 4.36 -8.85
N GLY A 308 -17.16 3.58 -8.22
CA GLY A 308 -17.50 2.54 -7.25
C GLY A 308 -18.30 1.34 -7.81
N LYS A 309 -18.52 1.28 -9.13
CA LYS A 309 -19.30 0.21 -9.79
C LYS A 309 -18.49 -1.06 -10.07
N PHE A 310 -17.17 -0.93 -10.21
CA PHE A 310 -16.24 -2.04 -10.37
C PHE A 310 -15.26 -1.97 -9.20
N VAL A 311 -15.09 -3.08 -8.51
CA VAL A 311 -14.47 -3.16 -7.20
C VAL A 311 -13.19 -3.97 -7.35
N VAL A 312 -12.06 -3.37 -6.98
CA VAL A 312 -10.76 -4.04 -6.85
C VAL A 312 -10.23 -4.70 -8.13
N VAL A 313 -9.33 -3.99 -8.81
CA VAL A 313 -8.32 -4.56 -9.69
C VAL A 313 -7.19 -5.10 -8.80
N VAL A 314 -7.15 -6.40 -8.56
CA VAL A 314 -6.03 -7.05 -7.82
C VAL A 314 -4.86 -7.31 -8.77
N VAL A 315 -3.62 -7.17 -8.31
CA VAL A 315 -2.42 -7.52 -9.09
C VAL A 315 -1.58 -8.55 -8.35
N GLY A 316 -1.40 -9.72 -8.98
CA GLY A 316 -0.58 -10.80 -8.46
C GLY A 316 0.90 -10.55 -8.70
N GLN A 317 1.70 -10.62 -7.64
CA GLN A 317 3.16 -10.58 -7.75
C GLN A 317 3.69 -11.88 -8.34
N GLU A 318 3.11 -13.03 -7.97
CA GLU A 318 3.51 -14.34 -8.47
C GLU A 318 2.52 -14.83 -9.53
N GLY A 319 3.02 -15.43 -10.61
CA GLY A 319 2.19 -15.88 -11.74
C GLY A 319 1.53 -14.75 -12.56
N GLY A 320 1.57 -13.51 -12.09
CA GLY A 320 0.87 -12.37 -12.67
C GLY A 320 -0.65 -12.50 -12.55
N GLY A 321 -1.36 -11.63 -13.26
CA GLY A 321 -2.81 -11.69 -13.37
C GLY A 321 -3.52 -10.53 -12.70
N VAL A 322 -4.71 -10.25 -13.23
CA VAL A 322 -5.61 -9.21 -12.78
C VAL A 322 -7.00 -9.81 -12.67
N GLU A 323 -7.67 -9.58 -11.55
CA GLU A 323 -9.07 -9.93 -11.36
C GLU A 323 -9.83 -8.66 -10.98
N ILE A 324 -11.06 -8.56 -11.49
CA ILE A 324 -11.98 -7.47 -11.17
C ILE A 324 -13.14 -8.09 -10.40
N LEU A 325 -13.34 -7.63 -9.17
CA LEU A 325 -14.54 -7.96 -8.42
C LEU A 325 -15.64 -6.97 -8.86
N MET A 326 -16.84 -7.46 -9.12
CA MET A 326 -18.00 -6.60 -9.32
C MET A 326 -18.79 -6.61 -8.03
N ASP A 327 -19.29 -5.42 -7.64
CA ASP A 327 -20.06 -5.18 -6.42
C ASP A 327 -19.34 -5.38 -5.06
N GLN A 328 -19.96 -4.85 -4.01
CA GLN A 328 -19.51 -4.92 -2.61
C GLN A 328 -19.71 -6.32 -1.96
N TRP A 329 -20.23 -7.29 -2.72
CA TRP A 329 -20.63 -8.61 -2.25
C TRP A 329 -19.87 -9.77 -2.94
N GLY A 330 -19.12 -9.50 -4.01
CA GLY A 330 -18.16 -10.40 -4.63
C GLY A 330 -18.67 -11.18 -5.84
N GLU A 331 -19.58 -10.63 -6.67
CA GLU A 331 -19.81 -11.22 -7.99
C GLU A 331 -18.55 -11.11 -8.86
N ARG A 332 -18.07 -12.25 -9.37
CA ARG A 332 -16.79 -12.34 -10.08
C ARG A 332 -17.00 -12.25 -11.58
N ARG A 333 -16.16 -11.48 -12.27
CA ARG A 333 -15.94 -11.65 -13.71
C ARG A 333 -14.46 -11.56 -14.01
N ARG A 334 -13.96 -12.58 -14.72
CA ARG A 334 -12.55 -12.65 -15.08
C ARG A 334 -12.29 -11.77 -16.27
N VAL A 335 -11.16 -11.08 -16.24
CA VAL A 335 -10.62 -10.40 -17.40
C VAL A 335 -9.33 -11.13 -17.77
N ASP A 336 -9.25 -11.66 -18.98
CA ASP A 336 -8.04 -12.34 -19.44
C ASP A 336 -6.86 -11.36 -19.51
N ALA A 337 -5.64 -11.86 -19.69
CA ALA A 337 -4.43 -11.02 -19.79
C ALA A 337 -4.46 -10.03 -20.99
N ARG A 338 -5.52 -10.07 -21.82
CA ARG A 338 -5.77 -9.20 -22.98
C ARG A 338 -6.95 -8.24 -22.76
N GLY A 339 -7.45 -8.11 -21.53
CA GLY A 339 -8.50 -7.16 -21.21
C GLY A 339 -9.91 -7.61 -21.60
N ARG A 340 -10.13 -8.89 -21.94
CA ARG A 340 -11.45 -9.40 -22.36
C ARG A 340 -12.15 -10.06 -21.18
N LEU A 341 -13.42 -9.70 -20.99
CA LEU A 341 -14.31 -10.40 -20.06
C LEU A 341 -14.49 -11.86 -20.54
N GLU A 342 -14.18 -12.81 -19.66
CA GLU A 342 -14.50 -14.23 -19.86
C GLU A 342 -15.95 -14.55 -19.52
#